data_AF-A0ABD0Q871-F1
#
_entry.id   AF-A0ABD0Q871-F1
#
_cell.length_a   1.000
_cell.length_b   1.000
_cell.length_c   1.000
_cell.angle_alpha   90.00
_cell.angle_beta   90.00
_cell.angle_gamma   90.00
#
_symmetry.space_group_name_H-M   'P 1'
#
loop_
_entity.id
_entity.type
_entity.pdbx_description
1 polymer ?
#
loop_
_entity_poly.entity_id
_entity_poly.type
_entity_poly.pdbx_seq_one_letter_code
_entity_poly.pdbx_strand_id
1 'polypeptide(L)' 'ENFNPECKFKESVFENYYVTYSSMLYRQSQSGRSWYIGINRDGQVMKGNRVKKTKAAAHFLPKVIEGQIKF' A
#
# COMPACT_ATOMS: atom_id res chain seq x y z
N GLU A 1 -21.05 -0.39 -7.40
CA GLU A 1 -19.73 0.06 -6.93
C GLU A 1 -18.91 0.45 -8.15
N ASN A 2 -18.34 1.66 -8.17
CA ASN A 2 -17.65 2.19 -9.34
C ASN A 2 -16.17 2.39 -9.03
N PHE A 3 -15.31 1.93 -9.95
CA PHE A 3 -13.90 2.27 -9.89
C PHE A 3 -13.73 3.79 -9.99
N ASN A 4 -12.92 4.35 -9.09
CA ASN A 4 -12.65 5.78 -9.05
C ASN A 4 -11.14 6.04 -8.83
N PRO A 5 -10.69 7.30 -8.92
CA PRO A 5 -9.27 7.63 -8.71
C PRO A 5 -8.69 7.22 -7.35
N GLU A 6 -9.49 7.12 -6.29
CA GLU A 6 -9.06 6.67 -4.96
C GLU A 6 -8.79 5.15 -4.91
N CYS A 7 -9.31 4.38 -5.88
CA CYS A 7 -9.01 2.96 -6.04
C CYS A 7 -7.60 2.70 -6.61
N LYS A 8 -6.86 3.75 -7.02
CA LYS A 8 -5.53 3.61 -7.62
C LYS A 8 -4.43 3.71 -6.57
N PHE A 9 -3.59 2.69 -6.55
CA PHE A 9 -2.40 2.62 -5.69
C PHE A 9 -1.14 2.53 -6.54
N LYS A 10 -0.10 3.26 -6.11
CA LYS A 10 1.25 3.06 -6.62
C LYS A 10 1.88 1.89 -5.89
N GLU A 11 2.20 0.84 -6.64
CA GLU A 11 3.03 -0.28 -6.19
C GLU A 11 4.51 0.14 -6.18
N SER A 12 5.26 -0.27 -5.17
CA SER A 12 6.71 -0.02 -5.08
C SER A 12 7.40 -1.06 -4.23
N VAL A 13 8.55 -1.54 -4.72
CA VAL A 13 9.43 -2.43 -3.98
C VAL A 13 10.11 -1.67 -2.82
N PHE A 14 10.26 -2.36 -1.68
CA PHE A 14 10.98 -1.90 -0.51
C PHE A 14 12.01 -2.94 -0.08
N GLU A 15 13.27 -2.51 0.04
CA GLU A 15 14.42 -3.34 0.42
C GLU A 15 14.58 -4.64 -0.39
N ASN A 16 14.08 -4.68 -1.63
CA ASN A 16 14.10 -5.85 -2.52
C ASN A 16 13.32 -7.10 -2.05
N TYR A 17 12.58 -7.02 -0.93
CA TYR A 17 11.81 -8.17 -0.40
C TYR A 17 10.31 -7.92 -0.28
N TYR A 18 9.90 -6.68 -0.07
CA TYR A 18 8.51 -6.35 0.20
C TYR A 18 7.92 -5.43 -0.86
N VAL A 19 6.62 -5.55 -1.05
CA VAL A 19 5.83 -4.62 -1.85
C VAL A 19 5.07 -3.68 -0.93
N THR A 20 5.03 -2.40 -1.31
CA THR A 20 4.25 -1.36 -0.62
C THR A 20 3.26 -0.76 -1.60
N TYR A 21 2.08 -0.40 -1.10
CA TYR A 21 1.01 0.25 -1.87
C TYR A 21 0.72 1.61 -1.27
N SER A 22 0.91 2.68 -2.05
CA SER A 22 0.63 4.04 -1.62
C SER A 22 -0.48 4.68 -2.43
N SER A 23 -1.29 5.53 -1.80
CA SER A 23 -2.33 6.27 -2.53
C SER A 23 -1.71 7.13 -3.62
N MET A 24 -2.34 7.15 -4.81
CA MET A 24 -1.94 8.09 -5.86
C MET A 24 -2.34 9.54 -5.54
N LEU A 25 -3.36 9.74 -4.71
CA LEU A 25 -3.94 11.06 -4.40
C LEU A 25 -3.48 11.61 -3.06
N TYR A 26 -3.42 10.76 -2.03
CA TYR A 26 -3.25 11.22 -0.66
C TYR A 26 -1.80 11.14 -0.16
N ARG A 27 -1.34 12.29 0.36
CA ARG A 27 -0.06 12.47 1.03
C ARG A 27 -0.19 13.51 2.14
N GLN A 28 0.74 13.51 3.09
CA GLN A 28 0.85 14.58 4.06
C GLN A 28 1.19 15.90 3.34
N SER A 29 0.42 16.95 3.60
CA SER A 29 0.57 18.25 2.93
C SER A 29 1.95 18.88 3.16
N GLN A 30 2.46 18.83 4.38
CA GLN A 30 3.73 19.47 4.74
C GLN A 30 4.96 18.67 4.30
N SER A 31 4.99 17.36 4.55
CA SER A 31 6.18 16.53 4.28
C SER A 31 6.17 15.87 2.91
N GLY A 32 5.06 15.94 2.17
CA GLY A 32 4.85 15.23 0.91
C GLY A 32 4.76 13.70 1.05
N ARG A 33 4.84 13.17 2.28
CA ARG A 33 4.88 11.73 2.55
C ARG A 33 3.56 11.07 2.16
N SER A 34 3.61 10.12 1.24
CA SER A 34 2.44 9.36 0.80
C SER A 34 1.76 8.62 1.95
N TRP A 35 0.46 8.38 1.79
CA TRP A 35 -0.30 7.47 2.65
C TRP A 35 -0.20 6.05 2.09
N TYR A 36 -0.11 5.05 2.96
CA TYR A 36 0.11 3.67 2.58
C TYR A 36 -1.04 2.78 3.05
N ILE A 37 -1.34 1.73 2.29
CA ILE A 37 -2.11 0.60 2.82
C ILE A 37 -1.30 -0.02 3.95
N GLY A 38 -1.96 -0.36 5.06
CA GLY A 38 -1.29 -1.11 6.11
C GLY A 38 -2.23 -1.76 7.10
N ILE A 39 -1.73 -2.84 7.68
CA ILE A 39 -2.39 -3.63 8.73
C ILE A 39 -1.52 -3.65 9.98
N ASN A 40 -2.14 -3.62 11.16
CA ASN A 40 -1.40 -3.74 12.42
C ASN A 40 -1.09 -5.22 12.73
N ARG A 41 -0.43 -5.46 13.87
CA ARG A 41 -0.04 -6.82 14.30
C ARG A 41 -1.23 -7.74 14.58
N ASP A 42 -2.39 -7.16 14.88
CA ASP A 42 -3.64 -7.88 15.14
C ASP A 42 -4.45 -8.10 13.84
N GLY A 43 -3.89 -7.75 12.67
CA GLY A 43 -4.54 -7.91 11.36
C GLY A 43 -5.58 -6.83 11.03
N GLN A 44 -5.68 -5.76 11.82
CA GLN A 44 -6.65 -4.70 11.61
C GLN A 44 -6.13 -3.60 10.68
N VAL A 45 -7.00 -3.03 9.86
CA VAL A 45 -6.67 -1.94 8.94
C VAL A 45 -6.24 -0.69 9.72
N MET A 46 -5.16 -0.07 9.25
CA MET A 46 -4.65 1.20 9.79
C MET A 46 -5.01 2.38 8.89
N LYS A 47 -5.20 3.57 9.48
CA LYS A 47 -5.34 4.82 8.72
C LYS A 47 -4.05 5.08 7.92
N GLY A 48 -4.17 5.32 6.62
CA GLY A 48 -3.01 5.38 5.72
C GLY A 48 -1.97 6.46 6.06
N ASN A 49 -2.37 7.56 6.71
CA ASN A 49 -1.45 8.60 7.18
C ASN A 49 -0.56 8.14 8.35
N ARG A 50 -0.98 7.12 9.12
CA ARG A 50 -0.22 6.51 10.23
C ARG A 50 0.72 5.41 9.77
N VAL A 51 0.50 4.87 8.56
CA VAL A 51 1.36 3.84 7.96
C VAL A 51 2.60 4.51 7.34
N LYS A 52 3.78 3.97 7.63
CA LYS A 52 5.07 4.46 7.10
C LYS A 52 5.69 3.37 6.23
N LYS A 53 6.29 3.75 5.09
CA LYS A 53 6.97 2.83 4.16
C LYS A 53 7.99 1.91 4.85
N THR A 54 8.68 2.41 5.87
CA THR A 54 9.75 1.71 6.59
C THR A 54 9.25 0.83 7.74
N LYS A 55 7.93 0.62 7.89
CA LYS A 55 7.34 -0.19 8.96
C LYS A 55 6.67 -1.42 8.37
N ALA A 56 6.80 -2.54 9.06
CA ALA A 56 6.22 -3.84 8.68
C ALA A 56 4.73 -3.78 8.34
N ALA A 57 3.97 -2.87 8.97
CA ALA A 57 2.56 -2.66 8.65
C ALA A 57 2.30 -2.35 7.16
N ALA A 58 3.28 -1.79 6.44
CA ALA A 58 3.18 -1.45 5.02
C ALA A 58 3.73 -2.53 4.07
N HIS A 59 4.28 -3.62 4.61
CA HIS A 59 5.07 -4.60 3.87
C HIS A 59 4.21 -5.81 3.52
N PHE A 60 3.93 -5.97 2.24
CA PHE A 60 3.13 -7.07 1.70
C PHE A 60 3.99 -7.97 0.84
N LEU A 61 3.69 -9.28 0.87
CA LEU A 61 4.25 -10.27 -0.04
C LEU A 61 3.12 -10.77 -0.95
N PRO A 62 3.08 -10.36 -2.23
CA PRO A 62 2.07 -10.84 -3.16
C PRO A 62 2.19 -12.35 -3.34
N LYS A 63 1.13 -13.08 -2.97
CA LYS A 63 0.99 -14.48 -3.36
C LYS A 63 0.17 -14.53 -4.63
N VAL A 64 0.82 -14.81 -5.74
CA VAL A 64 0.13 -14.98 -7.02
C VAL A 64 -0.68 -16.26 -6.97
N ILE A 65 -1.97 -16.16 -7.29
CA ILE A 65 -2.84 -17.33 -7.47
C ILE A 65 -2.75 -17.69 -8.95
N GLU A 66 -2.45 -18.96 -9.25
CA GLU A 66 -2.32 -19.45 -10.63
C GLU A 66 -3.58 -19.13 -11.45
N GLY A 67 -3.40 -18.60 -12.67
CA GLY A 67 -4.48 -18.30 -13.62
C GLY A 67 -4.96 -16.83 -13.70
N GLN A 68 -4.44 -15.92 -12.85
CA GLN A 68 -4.84 -14.50 -12.87
C GLN A 68 -3.83 -13.52 -13.46
N ILE A 69 -2.61 -13.95 -13.79
CA ILE A 69 -1.67 -13.08 -14.52
C ILE A 69 -2.15 -12.96 -15.96
N LYS A 70 -2.83 -11.86 -16.29
CA LYS A 70 -3.03 -11.44 -17.67
C LYS A 70 -1.92 -10.45 -18.02
N PHE A 71 -1.04 -10.87 -18.93
CA PHE A 71 -0.07 -9.99 -19.58
C PHE A 71 -0.77 -9.01 -20.52
#